data_AF-A0A822FJF1-F1
#
_entry.id   AF-A0A822FJF1-F1
#
_cell.length_a   1.000
_cell.length_b   1.000
_cell.length_c   1.000
_cell.angle_alpha   90.00
_cell.angle_beta   90.00
_cell.angle_gamma   90.00
#
_symmetry.space_group_name_H-M   'P 1'
#
loop_
_entity.id
_entity.type
_entity.pdbx_description
1 polymer ?
#
loop_
_entity_poly.entity_id
_entity_poly.type
_entity_poly.pdbx_seq_one_letter_code
_entity_poly.pdbx_strand_id
1 'polypeptide(L)'
;MSLPIGNDSFWIDLLSDASHNWGLIMYEQDWLHAQTSKFIPLRTDINLGEQWLISMGKGAEKAGITIQYCSSYPRHALQALEIPRVTQARVSSDYTSHIVHKGNQWNIGITSMLADALGIAPFKDVFWSTSNEPGSSYK
;
A
#
# COMPACT_ATOMS: atom_id res chain seq x y z
N MET A 1 15.78 0.24 -7.60
CA MET A 1 14.80 -0.48 -6.76
C MET A 1 15.49 -1.72 -6.23
N SER A 2 15.27 -2.01 -4.95
CA SER A 2 15.71 -3.22 -4.27
C SER A 2 14.56 -3.70 -3.39
N LEU A 3 14.50 -5.01 -3.16
CA LEU A 3 13.57 -5.61 -2.21
C LEU A 3 14.38 -6.20 -1.06
N PRO A 4 14.02 -5.93 0.20
CA PRO A 4 14.59 -6.66 1.32
C PRO A 4 14.10 -8.11 1.25
N ILE A 5 14.99 -9.02 0.83
CA ILE A 5 14.73 -10.46 0.72
C ILE A 5 15.86 -11.24 1.38
N GLY A 6 15.57 -12.41 1.95
CA GLY A 6 16.58 -13.35 2.43
C GLY A 6 16.82 -13.38 3.94
N ASN A 7 16.32 -12.40 4.71
CA ASN A 7 16.07 -12.56 6.14
C ASN A 7 14.76 -11.84 6.50
N ASP A 8 13.94 -12.43 7.37
CA ASP A 8 12.72 -11.77 7.88
C ASP A 8 13.07 -10.62 8.86
N SER A 9 14.36 -10.39 9.16
CA SER A 9 14.80 -9.38 10.13
C SER A 9 14.56 -7.97 9.63
N PHE A 10 14.75 -7.66 8.35
CA PHE A 10 14.55 -6.29 7.87
C PHE A 10 13.17 -5.72 8.23
N TRP A 11 12.09 -6.44 7.91
CA TRP A 11 10.73 -5.98 8.19
C TRP A 11 10.41 -6.00 9.66
N ILE A 12 10.89 -7.01 10.39
CA ILE A 12 10.71 -7.09 11.84
C ILE A 12 11.41 -5.91 12.53
N ASP A 13 12.67 -5.65 12.20
CA ASP A 13 13.49 -4.61 12.81
C ASP A 13 12.91 -3.23 12.48
N LEU A 14 12.64 -2.95 11.20
CA LEU A 14 12.08 -1.67 10.75
C LEU A 14 10.73 -1.38 11.41
N LEU A 15 9.78 -2.31 11.32
CA LEU A 15 8.41 -2.06 11.77
C LEU A 15 8.29 -2.10 13.30
N SER A 16 9.08 -2.95 13.98
CA SER A 16 9.11 -2.95 15.44
C SER A 16 9.71 -1.65 15.96
N ASP A 17 10.84 -1.19 15.40
CA ASP A 17 11.45 0.08 15.82
C ASP A 17 10.51 1.26 15.55
N ALA A 18 9.93 1.34 14.36
CA ALA A 18 8.98 2.40 14.00
C ALA A 18 7.73 2.41 14.88
N SER A 19 7.18 1.23 15.21
CA SER A 19 6.03 1.10 16.11
C SER A 19 6.38 1.59 17.52
N HIS A 20 7.47 1.08 18.12
CA HIS A 20 7.83 1.39 19.50
C HIS A 20 8.36 2.81 19.69
N ASN A 21 9.20 3.29 18.78
CA ASN A 21 9.94 4.55 18.97
C ASN A 21 9.31 5.74 18.25
N TRP A 22 8.60 5.52 17.13
CA TRP A 22 7.98 6.62 16.36
C TRP A 22 6.46 6.69 16.57
N GLY A 23 5.86 5.66 17.18
CA GLY A 23 4.41 5.54 17.32
C GLY A 23 3.71 5.20 16.02
N LEU A 24 4.38 4.52 15.08
CA LEU A 24 3.80 4.09 13.82
C LEU A 24 2.67 3.07 14.08
N ILE A 25 1.46 3.34 13.58
CA ILE A 25 0.30 2.44 13.72
C ILE A 25 -0.10 1.74 12.41
N MET A 26 0.37 2.28 11.28
CA MET A 26 0.07 1.79 9.95
C MET A 26 1.23 2.09 9.02
N TYR A 27 1.66 1.10 8.23
CA TYR A 27 2.67 1.23 7.20
C TYR A 27 2.02 1.25 5.82
N GLU A 28 2.33 2.24 5.00
CA GLU A 28 1.90 2.26 3.60
C GLU A 28 3.00 1.69 2.70
N GLN A 29 2.65 0.64 1.94
CA GLN A 29 3.46 0.22 0.80
C GLN A 29 3.00 0.92 -0.48
N ASP A 30 3.71 1.99 -0.83
CA ASP A 30 3.45 2.79 -2.04
C ASP A 30 4.14 2.20 -3.29
N TRP A 31 3.68 2.63 -4.47
CA TRP A 31 4.20 2.32 -5.80
C TRP A 31 4.27 0.83 -6.15
N LEU A 32 3.39 0.00 -5.58
CA LEU A 32 3.38 -1.45 -5.83
C LEU A 32 3.36 -1.81 -7.32
N HIS A 33 2.54 -1.15 -8.13
CA HIS A 33 2.50 -1.37 -9.58
C HIS A 33 3.85 -1.10 -10.25
N ALA A 34 4.56 -0.06 -9.82
CA ALA A 34 5.83 0.36 -10.41
C ALA A 34 6.96 -0.54 -9.94
N GLN A 35 6.96 -0.95 -8.67
CA GLN A 35 7.89 -1.95 -8.15
C GLN A 35 7.76 -3.24 -8.96
N THR A 36 6.55 -3.76 -9.13
CA THR A 36 6.31 -4.99 -9.90
C THR A 36 6.63 -4.84 -11.39
N SER A 37 6.28 -3.73 -12.03
CA SER A 37 6.51 -3.56 -13.47
C SER A 37 7.95 -3.19 -13.83
N LYS A 38 8.64 -2.41 -12.98
CA LYS A 38 9.97 -1.87 -13.31
C LYS A 38 11.12 -2.64 -12.67
N PHE A 39 10.89 -3.40 -11.60
CA PHE A 39 11.93 -4.23 -10.99
C PHE A 39 11.95 -5.61 -11.65
N ILE A 40 12.92 -5.84 -12.55
CA ILE A 40 13.04 -7.07 -13.37
C ILE A 40 12.87 -8.36 -12.55
N PRO A 41 13.51 -8.52 -11.36
CA PRO A 41 13.38 -9.75 -10.58
C PRO A 41 11.93 -10.14 -10.25
N LEU A 42 11.04 -9.18 -9.96
CA LEU A 42 9.62 -9.44 -9.70
C LEU A 42 8.83 -9.90 -10.93
N ARG A 43 9.41 -9.78 -12.13
CA ARG A 43 8.81 -10.23 -13.39
C ARG A 43 9.38 -11.55 -13.89
N THR A 44 10.55 -11.95 -13.38
CA THR A 44 11.26 -13.16 -13.83
C THR A 44 11.24 -14.28 -12.79
N ASP A 45 11.00 -13.95 -11.51
CA ASP A 45 10.81 -14.92 -10.44
C ASP A 45 9.35 -14.85 -9.95
N ILE A 46 8.64 -15.97 -10.09
CA ILE A 46 7.22 -16.06 -9.74
C ILE A 46 6.96 -16.02 -8.23
N ASN A 47 7.94 -16.38 -7.41
CA ASN A 47 7.80 -16.48 -5.95
C ASN A 47 8.25 -15.21 -5.23
N LEU A 48 9.10 -14.40 -5.88
CA LEU A 48 9.75 -13.26 -5.24
C LEU A 48 8.76 -12.22 -4.70
N GLY A 49 7.67 -11.96 -5.44
CA GLY A 49 6.64 -11.02 -5.02
C GLY A 49 5.88 -11.47 -3.79
N GLU A 50 5.49 -12.74 -3.76
CA GLU A 50 4.82 -13.37 -2.60
C GLU A 50 5.73 -13.34 -1.38
N GLN A 51 6.98 -13.81 -1.51
CA GLN A 51 7.96 -13.81 -0.42
C GLN A 51 8.17 -12.42 0.18
N TRP A 52 8.30 -11.41 -0.67
CA TRP A 52 8.47 -10.04 -0.23
C TRP A 52 7.25 -9.51 0.55
N LEU A 53 6.04 -9.71 0.03
CA LEU A 53 4.82 -9.23 0.66
C LEU A 53 4.49 -10.00 1.95
N ILE A 54 4.69 -11.32 1.98
CA ILE A 54 4.50 -12.13 3.19
C ILE A 54 5.50 -11.74 4.27
N SER A 55 6.77 -11.51 3.93
CA SER A 55 7.78 -11.08 4.91
C SER A 55 7.45 -9.73 5.52
N MET A 56 6.96 -8.78 4.71
CA MET A 56 6.42 -7.50 5.18
C MET A 56 5.22 -7.70 6.13
N GLY A 57 4.30 -8.59 5.76
CA GLY A 57 3.15 -8.99 6.58
C GLY A 57 3.54 -9.53 7.95
N LYS A 58 4.54 -10.41 8.02
CA LYS A 58 5.08 -10.95 9.27
C LYS A 58 5.70 -9.85 10.14
N GLY A 59 6.43 -8.91 9.54
CA GLY A 59 6.98 -7.76 10.26
C GLY A 59 5.88 -6.91 10.89
N ALA A 60 4.82 -6.62 10.14
CA ALA A 60 3.68 -5.86 10.65
C ALA A 60 2.92 -6.60 11.76
N GLU A 61 2.74 -7.92 11.62
CA GLU A 61 2.15 -8.78 12.66
C GLU A 61 2.96 -8.70 13.96
N LYS A 62 4.28 -8.83 13.86
CA LYS A 62 5.19 -8.77 15.01
C LYS A 62 5.19 -7.40 15.70
N ALA A 63 5.09 -6.33 14.91
CA ALA A 63 5.08 -4.94 15.40
C ALA A 63 3.69 -4.48 15.90
N GLY A 64 2.63 -5.27 15.66
CA GLY A 64 1.26 -4.92 16.04
C GLY A 64 0.66 -3.79 15.21
N ILE A 65 1.13 -3.57 13.98
CA ILE A 65 0.67 -2.49 13.09
C ILE A 65 -0.10 -3.04 11.89
N THR A 66 -0.81 -2.16 11.18
CA THR A 66 -1.51 -2.49 9.94
C THR A 66 -0.72 -2.07 8.70
N ILE A 67 -1.11 -2.59 7.53
CA ILE A 67 -0.55 -2.26 6.23
C ILE A 67 -1.63 -1.68 5.33
N GLN A 68 -1.29 -0.60 4.63
CA GLN A 68 -2.02 -0.06 3.49
C GLN A 68 -1.29 -0.36 2.19
N TYR A 69 -1.97 -0.98 1.24
CA TYR A 69 -1.43 -1.11 -0.12
C TYR A 69 -1.80 0.08 -0.99
N CYS A 70 -0.79 0.63 -1.67
CA CYS A 70 -0.95 1.80 -2.49
C CYS A 70 -0.39 1.55 -3.90
N SER A 71 -1.12 2.06 -4.89
CA SER A 71 -0.93 1.70 -6.30
C SER A 71 -0.91 0.19 -6.58
N SER A 72 -1.81 -0.60 -5.99
CA SER A 72 -1.82 -2.06 -6.14
C SER A 72 -2.40 -2.53 -7.48
N TYR A 73 -1.79 -3.57 -8.07
CA TYR A 73 -2.46 -4.40 -9.08
C TYR A 73 -3.41 -5.40 -8.41
N PRO A 74 -4.39 -5.98 -9.14
CA PRO A 74 -5.28 -7.00 -8.61
C PRO A 74 -4.56 -8.17 -7.93
N ARG A 75 -3.38 -8.55 -8.42
CA ARG A 75 -2.56 -9.61 -7.82
C ARG A 75 -2.06 -9.27 -6.40
N HIS A 76 -1.79 -8.01 -6.12
CA HIS A 76 -1.38 -7.58 -4.78
C HIS A 76 -2.59 -7.57 -3.83
N ALA A 77 -3.77 -7.17 -4.34
CA ALA A 77 -5.02 -7.24 -3.59
C ALA A 77 -5.36 -8.70 -3.22
N LEU A 78 -5.19 -9.65 -4.14
CA LEU A 78 -5.37 -11.08 -3.85
C LEU A 78 -4.36 -11.61 -2.83
N GLN A 79 -3.09 -11.20 -2.90
CA GLN A 79 -2.07 -11.57 -1.90
C GLN A 79 -2.43 -11.12 -0.48
N ALA A 80 -3.20 -10.04 -0.33
CA ALA A 80 -3.64 -9.56 0.98
C ALA A 80 -4.47 -10.60 1.75
N LEU A 81 -5.12 -11.55 1.07
CA LEU A 81 -5.86 -12.65 1.71
C LEU A 81 -4.96 -13.54 2.58
N GLU A 82 -3.65 -13.57 2.33
CA GLU A 82 -2.67 -14.32 3.13
C GLU A 82 -1.97 -13.44 4.18
N ILE A 83 -2.27 -12.14 4.21
CA ILE A 83 -1.60 -11.17 5.07
C ILE A 83 -2.67 -10.40 5.86
N PRO A 84 -3.13 -10.94 7.02
CA PRO A 84 -4.22 -10.34 7.80
C PRO A 84 -4.00 -8.90 8.25
N ARG A 85 -2.74 -8.43 8.25
CA ARG A 85 -2.37 -7.05 8.58
C ARG A 85 -2.58 -6.07 7.44
N VAL A 86 -2.81 -6.52 6.20
CA VAL A 86 -3.25 -5.63 5.12
C VAL A 86 -4.74 -5.36 5.32
N THR A 87 -5.08 -4.20 5.87
CA THR A 87 -6.46 -3.84 6.22
C THR A 87 -7.08 -2.86 5.24
N GLN A 88 -6.30 -2.24 4.37
CA GLN A 88 -6.78 -1.24 3.42
C GLN A 88 -5.95 -1.19 2.14
N ALA A 89 -6.58 -0.77 1.06
CA ALA A 89 -5.91 -0.54 -0.22
C ALA A 89 -6.44 0.70 -0.93
N ARG A 90 -5.54 1.41 -1.63
CA ARG A 90 -5.90 2.58 -2.41
C ARG A 90 -6.77 2.19 -3.60
N VAL A 91 -7.94 2.83 -3.74
CA VAL A 91 -8.94 2.51 -4.78
C VAL A 91 -9.04 3.56 -5.90
N SER A 92 -8.22 4.61 -5.86
CA SER A 92 -8.13 5.65 -6.88
C SER A 92 -6.68 5.95 -7.27
N SER A 93 -6.49 6.89 -8.21
CA SER A 93 -5.24 7.65 -8.29
C SER A 93 -5.16 8.67 -7.14
N ASP A 94 -3.99 9.26 -6.96
CA ASP A 94 -3.74 10.34 -6.01
C ASP A 94 -4.72 11.49 -6.25
N TYR A 95 -5.23 12.12 -5.19
CA TYR A 95 -6.12 13.29 -5.33
C TYR A 95 -5.48 14.43 -6.12
N THR A 96 -4.17 14.67 -5.95
CA THR A 96 -3.43 15.72 -6.67
C THR A 96 -3.48 15.55 -8.20
N SER A 97 -3.67 14.33 -8.70
CA SER A 97 -3.89 14.10 -10.14
C SER A 97 -5.15 14.79 -10.68
N HIS A 98 -6.16 15.04 -9.83
CA HIS A 98 -7.31 15.85 -10.21
C HIS A 98 -6.98 17.34 -10.29
N ILE A 99 -6.16 17.84 -9.38
CA ILE A 99 -5.76 19.24 -9.37
C ILE A 99 -4.89 19.55 -10.59
N VAL A 100 -3.88 18.71 -10.86
CA VAL A 100 -2.88 18.95 -11.90
C VAL A 100 -3.35 18.47 -13.28
N HIS A 101 -3.97 17.29 -13.35
CA HIS A 101 -4.29 16.62 -14.61
C HIS A 101 -5.80 16.50 -14.88
N LYS A 102 -6.65 17.10 -14.03
CA LYS A 102 -8.12 17.01 -14.14
C LYS A 102 -8.64 15.58 -14.18
N GLY A 103 -7.96 14.64 -13.51
CA GLY A 103 -8.38 13.25 -13.37
C GLY A 103 -9.66 13.07 -12.55
N ASN A 104 -10.43 12.02 -12.82
CA ASN A 104 -11.70 11.75 -12.13
C ASN A 104 -11.49 11.27 -10.68
N GLN A 105 -11.91 12.05 -9.69
CA GLN A 105 -11.83 11.66 -8.27
C GLN A 105 -12.98 10.78 -7.78
N TRP A 106 -14.13 10.87 -8.43
CA TRP A 106 -15.35 10.16 -8.02
C TRP A 106 -15.32 8.66 -8.37
N ASN A 107 -14.44 8.24 -9.29
CA ASN A 107 -14.40 6.87 -9.82
C ASN A 107 -13.69 5.91 -8.85
N ILE A 108 -14.30 5.66 -7.69
CA ILE A 108 -13.81 4.71 -6.70
C ILE A 108 -14.71 3.48 -6.56
N GLY A 109 -15.92 3.50 -7.12
CA GLY A 109 -16.96 2.49 -6.87
C GLY A 109 -16.52 1.07 -7.20
N ILE A 110 -16.13 0.81 -8.46
CA ILE A 110 -15.78 -0.56 -8.92
C ILE A 110 -14.63 -1.14 -8.09
N THR A 111 -13.55 -0.37 -7.90
CA THR A 111 -12.39 -0.82 -7.14
C THR A 111 -12.72 -0.99 -5.65
N SER A 112 -13.63 -0.17 -5.10
CA SER A 112 -14.10 -0.31 -3.71
C SER A 112 -14.90 -1.60 -3.53
N MET A 113 -15.72 -2.01 -4.50
CA MET A 113 -16.42 -3.30 -4.43
C MET A 113 -15.45 -4.48 -4.39
N LEU A 114 -14.34 -4.41 -5.15
CA LEU A 114 -13.32 -5.44 -5.10
C LEU A 114 -12.60 -5.45 -3.75
N ALA A 115 -12.26 -4.27 -3.20
CA ALA A 115 -11.66 -4.15 -1.88
C ALA A 115 -12.57 -4.76 -0.79
N ASP A 116 -13.84 -4.38 -0.79
CA ASP A 116 -14.86 -4.89 0.13
C ASP A 116 -15.01 -6.41 0.04
N ALA A 117 -15.07 -6.97 -1.18
CA ALA A 117 -15.15 -8.41 -1.39
C ALA A 117 -13.93 -9.19 -0.87
N LEU A 118 -12.78 -8.53 -0.74
CA LEU A 118 -11.54 -9.09 -0.17
C LEU A 118 -11.40 -8.81 1.33
N GLY A 119 -12.38 -8.13 1.95
CA GLY A 119 -12.36 -7.78 3.36
C GLY A 119 -11.38 -6.65 3.72
N ILE A 120 -10.96 -5.84 2.74
CA ILE A 120 -10.05 -4.71 2.94
C ILE A 120 -10.77 -3.38 2.72
N ALA A 121 -10.47 -2.39 3.56
CA ALA A 121 -11.11 -1.08 3.47
C ALA A 121 -10.60 -0.27 2.25
N PRO A 122 -11.49 0.40 1.51
CA PRO A 122 -11.09 1.28 0.43
C PRO A 122 -10.44 2.56 0.98
N PHE A 123 -9.27 2.91 0.48
CA PHE A 123 -8.55 4.14 0.84
C PHE A 123 -8.44 5.11 -0.34
N LYS A 124 -8.52 6.41 -0.04
CA LYS A 124 -8.37 7.49 -1.02
C LYS A 124 -7.18 8.36 -0.66
N ASP A 125 -6.14 8.28 -1.48
CA ASP A 125 -4.89 8.94 -1.21
C ASP A 125 -4.96 10.46 -1.41
N VAL A 126 -4.32 11.18 -0.49
CA VAL A 126 -4.25 12.65 -0.40
C VAL A 126 -5.60 13.35 -0.55
N PHE A 127 -6.70 12.73 -0.10
CA PHE A 127 -8.07 13.27 -0.24
C PHE A 127 -8.24 14.62 0.46
N TRP A 128 -8.84 15.59 -0.25
CA TRP A 128 -9.24 16.86 0.34
C TRP A 128 -10.75 16.92 0.53
N SER A 129 -11.15 17.29 1.74
CA SER A 129 -12.56 17.53 2.09
C SER A 129 -13.04 18.93 1.73
N THR A 130 -12.11 19.81 1.34
CA THR A 130 -12.39 21.19 0.93
C THR A 130 -11.69 21.50 -0.39
N SER A 131 -12.18 22.49 -1.13
CA SER A 131 -11.55 22.89 -2.40
C SER A 131 -10.16 23.51 -2.22
N ASN A 132 -9.84 23.98 -1.02
CA ASN A 132 -8.55 24.60 -0.70
C ASN A 132 -8.05 24.04 0.63
N GLU A 133 -7.23 22.99 0.56
CA GLU A 133 -6.73 22.28 1.74
C GLU A 133 -5.64 23.11 2.45
N PRO A 134 -5.88 23.50 3.72
CA PRO A 134 -4.91 24.31 4.46
C PRO A 134 -3.53 23.66 4.53
N GLY A 135 -2.49 24.41 4.19
CA GLY A 135 -1.10 23.93 4.20
C GLY A 135 -0.64 23.20 2.92
N SER A 136 -1.54 22.97 1.96
CA SER A 136 -1.15 22.45 0.65
C SER A 136 -0.49 23.51 -0.23
N SER A 137 0.52 23.12 -1.02
CA SER A 137 1.10 23.96 -2.07
C SER A 137 0.24 23.99 -3.35
N TYR A 138 -0.70 23.07 -3.48
CA TYR A 138 -1.63 22.97 -4.61
C TYR A 138 -2.92 23.76 -4.29
N LYS A 139 -3.60 24.29 -5.31
CA LYS A 139 -4.83 25.08 -5.18
C LYS A 139 -5.85 24.66 -6.22
#